data_AF-A0A6C0BAD7-F1
#
_entry.id   AF-A0A6C0BAD7-F1
#
_cell.length_a   1.000
_cell.length_b   1.000
_cell.length_c   1.000
_cell.angle_alpha   90.00
_cell.angle_beta   90.00
_cell.angle_gamma   90.00
#
_symmetry.space_group_name_H-M   'P 1'
#
loop_
_entity.id
_entity.type
_entity.pdbx_description
1 polymer ?
#
loop_
_entity_poly.entity_id
_entity_poly.type
_entity_poly.pdbx_seq_one_letter_code
_entity_poly.pdbx_strand_id
1 'polypeptide(L)'
;MAANVSVEIQAILEKNKLEDLKGFISKRKCLNSCNLGLIYIFHVVQSAGILTTTVAAGYDMKYVIWIGVGLNILASIINAFEKTNSAVSKGLLKDIQAIKDGTFLDEGSIEMPEMKKDEKAAPLLGDGGKA
;
A
#
# COMPACT_ATOMS: atom_id res chain seq x y z
N MET A 1 11.42 49.34 -4.22
CA MET A 1 12.12 48.12 -4.70
C MET A 1 11.73 46.86 -3.93
N ALA A 2 11.68 46.85 -2.59
CA ALA A 2 11.29 45.67 -1.80
C ALA A 2 9.87 45.13 -2.09
N ALA A 3 8.90 46.02 -2.37
CA ALA A 3 7.52 45.62 -2.66
C ALA A 3 7.33 44.86 -3.99
N ASN A 4 8.18 45.11 -5.00
CA ASN A 4 8.12 44.37 -6.27
C ASN A 4 8.67 42.95 -6.11
N VAL A 5 9.77 42.82 -5.36
CA VAL A 5 10.39 41.53 -5.05
C VAL A 5 9.43 40.63 -4.25
N SER A 6 8.70 41.18 -3.28
CA SER A 6 7.72 40.39 -2.51
C SER A 6 6.53 39.90 -3.36
N VAL A 7 6.07 40.70 -4.33
CA VAL A 7 4.98 40.31 -5.24
C VAL A 7 5.45 39.22 -6.21
N GLU A 8 6.67 39.35 -6.73
CA GLU A 8 7.28 38.36 -7.62
C GLU A 8 7.53 37.02 -6.90
N ILE A 9 7.98 37.06 -5.64
CA ILE A 9 8.12 35.89 -4.78
C ILE A 9 6.77 35.22 -4.53
N GLN A 10 5.71 35.99 -4.23
CA GLN A 10 4.36 35.42 -4.04
C GLN A 10 3.84 34.74 -5.31
N ALA A 11 4.05 35.35 -6.48
CA ALA A 11 3.65 34.77 -7.75
C ALA A 11 4.38 33.44 -8.05
N ILE A 12 5.68 33.36 -7.73
CA ILE A 12 6.46 32.11 -7.86
C ILE A 12 5.94 31.03 -6.91
N LEU A 13 5.63 31.40 -5.66
CA LEU A 13 5.15 30.46 -4.65
C LEU A 13 3.76 29.90 -5.00
N GLU A 14 2.84 30.75 -5.46
CA GLU A 14 1.51 30.34 -5.90
C GLU A 14 1.56 29.44 -7.14
N LYS A 15 2.45 29.75 -8.08
CA LYS A 15 2.66 28.93 -9.27
C LYS A 15 3.19 27.53 -8.91
N ASN A 16 4.18 27.46 -8.01
CA ASN A 16 4.71 26.18 -7.54
C ASN A 16 3.64 25.34 -6.81
N LYS A 17 2.83 25.96 -5.93
CA LYS A 17 1.71 25.26 -5.27
C LYS A 17 0.72 24.65 -6.26
N LEU A 18 0.41 25.37 -7.33
CA LEU A 18 -0.48 24.90 -8.40
C LEU A 18 0.13 23.73 -9.20
N GLU A 19 1.42 23.80 -9.52
CA GLU A 19 2.13 22.73 -10.22
C GLU A 19 2.25 21.46 -9.37
N ASP A 20 2.58 21.60 -8.09
CA ASP A 20 2.64 20.48 -7.14
C ASP A 20 1.27 19.82 -6.96
N LEU A 21 0.21 20.62 -6.79
CA LEU A 21 -1.16 20.11 -6.70
C LEU A 21 -1.54 19.27 -7.92
N LYS A 22 -1.20 19.76 -9.13
CA LYS A 22 -1.43 19.03 -10.38
C LYS A 22 -0.61 17.74 -10.45
N GLY A 23 0.65 17.78 -9.99
CA GLY A 23 1.54 16.63 -9.87
C GLY A 23 0.99 15.55 -8.93
N PHE A 24 0.54 15.94 -7.74
CA PHE A 24 0.00 15.02 -6.74
C PHE A 24 -1.32 14.36 -7.19
N ILE A 25 -2.22 15.12 -7.81
CA ILE A 25 -3.47 14.58 -8.37
C ILE A 25 -3.17 13.55 -9.47
N SER A 26 -2.21 13.86 -10.36
CA SER A 26 -1.81 12.94 -11.43
C SER A 26 -1.20 11.66 -10.89
N LYS A 27 -0.25 11.76 -9.95
CA LYS A 27 0.36 10.60 -9.27
C LYS A 27 -0.70 9.75 -8.57
N ARG A 28 -1.64 10.37 -7.86
CA ARG A 28 -2.72 9.65 -7.16
C ARG A 28 -3.66 8.93 -8.14
N LYS A 29 -3.98 9.52 -9.29
CA LYS A 29 -4.79 8.86 -10.33
C LYS A 29 -4.08 7.61 -10.87
N CYS A 30 -2.78 7.70 -11.13
CA CYS A 30 -1.95 6.56 -11.53
C CYS A 30 -1.94 5.47 -10.44
N LEU A 31 -1.66 5.85 -9.19
CA LEU A 31 -1.62 4.94 -8.05
C LEU A 31 -2.95 4.23 -7.83
N ASN A 32 -4.08 4.93 -7.99
CA ASN A 32 -5.40 4.35 -7.85
C ASN A 32 -5.71 3.31 -8.95
N SER A 33 -5.33 3.58 -10.20
CA SER A 33 -5.47 2.61 -11.30
C SER A 33 -4.59 1.37 -11.07
N CYS A 34 -3.35 1.57 -10.63
CA CYS A 34 -2.46 0.45 -10.28
C CYS A 34 -3.00 -0.35 -9.09
N ASN A 35 -3.56 0.32 -8.07
CA ASN A 35 -4.15 -0.35 -6.91
C ASN A 35 -5.33 -1.23 -7.30
N LEU A 36 -6.20 -0.72 -8.18
CA LEU A 36 -7.32 -1.49 -8.71
C LEU A 36 -6.84 -2.75 -9.46
N GLY A 37 -5.80 -2.61 -10.29
CA GLY A 37 -5.18 -3.75 -10.97
C GLY A 37 -4.62 -4.79 -10.00
N LEU A 38 -3.89 -4.36 -8.95
CA LEU A 38 -3.33 -5.25 -7.94
C LEU A 38 -4.41 -6.02 -7.17
N ILE A 39 -5.55 -5.39 -6.85
CA ILE A 39 -6.69 -6.06 -6.20
C ILE A 39 -7.23 -7.19 -7.08
N TYR A 40 -7.43 -6.94 -8.37
CA TYR A 40 -7.92 -7.98 -9.28
C TYR A 40 -6.92 -9.13 -9.42
N ILE A 41 -5.63 -8.81 -9.58
CA ILE A 41 -4.59 -9.85 -9.69
C ILE A 41 -4.50 -10.66 -8.40
N PHE A 42 -4.57 -10.00 -7.23
CA PHE A 42 -4.58 -10.67 -5.93
C PHE A 42 -5.64 -11.75 -5.85
N HIS A 43 -6.90 -11.41 -6.14
CA HIS A 43 -8.01 -12.36 -6.04
C HIS A 43 -7.93 -13.49 -7.06
N VAL A 44 -7.42 -13.21 -8.27
CA VAL A 44 -7.20 -14.25 -9.29
C VAL A 44 -6.12 -15.24 -8.83
N VAL A 45 -4.97 -14.74 -8.36
CA VAL A 45 -3.86 -15.59 -7.92
C VAL A 45 -4.21 -16.38 -6.66
N GLN A 46 -4.89 -15.75 -5.69
CA GLN A 46 -5.36 -16.43 -4.48
C GLN A 46 -6.34 -17.55 -4.81
N SER A 47 -7.32 -17.27 -5.67
CA SER A 47 -8.33 -18.25 -6.07
C SER A 47 -7.70 -19.41 -6.84
N ALA A 48 -6.77 -19.12 -7.76
CA ALA A 48 -6.00 -20.14 -8.47
C ALA A 48 -5.16 -21.01 -7.51
N GLY A 49 -4.55 -20.40 -6.49
CA GLY A 49 -3.80 -21.11 -5.45
C GLY A 49 -4.67 -22.08 -4.65
N ILE A 50 -5.84 -21.62 -4.17
CA ILE A 50 -6.81 -22.46 -3.44
C ILE A 50 -7.29 -23.61 -4.33
N LEU A 51 -7.74 -23.32 -5.55
CA LEU A 51 -8.19 -24.33 -6.51
C LEU A 51 -7.11 -25.38 -6.79
N THR A 52 -5.88 -24.94 -7.04
CA THR A 52 -4.75 -25.84 -7.31
C THR A 52 -4.48 -26.76 -6.12
N THR A 53 -4.45 -26.21 -4.90
CA THR A 53 -4.25 -26.99 -3.67
C THR A 53 -5.39 -28.00 -3.45
N THR A 54 -6.64 -27.60 -3.64
CA THR A 54 -7.81 -28.47 -3.44
C THR A 54 -7.84 -29.62 -4.44
N VAL A 55 -7.61 -29.36 -5.72
CA VAL A 55 -7.54 -30.39 -6.75
C VAL A 55 -6.37 -31.34 -6.48
N ALA A 56 -5.19 -30.79 -6.19
CA ALA A 56 -4.00 -31.60 -5.92
C ALA A 56 -4.16 -32.51 -4.69
N ALA A 57 -4.80 -32.02 -3.63
CA ALA A 57 -5.11 -32.82 -2.45
C ALA A 57 -6.10 -33.95 -2.76
N GLY A 58 -7.10 -33.70 -3.62
CA GLY A 58 -8.07 -34.71 -4.04
C GLY A 58 -7.46 -35.88 -4.84
N TYR A 59 -6.36 -35.64 -5.56
CA TYR A 59 -5.63 -36.65 -6.34
C TYR A 59 -4.33 -37.13 -5.66
N ASP A 60 -4.09 -36.76 -4.39
CA ASP A 60 -2.86 -37.05 -3.61
C ASP A 60 -1.55 -36.66 -4.33
N MET A 61 -1.60 -35.61 -5.15
CA MET A 61 -0.46 -35.09 -5.91
C MET A 61 0.34 -34.10 -5.07
N LYS A 62 1.14 -34.62 -4.13
CA LYS A 62 1.92 -33.83 -3.15
C LYS A 62 2.75 -32.69 -3.74
N TYR A 63 3.33 -32.87 -4.93
CA TYR A 63 4.12 -31.82 -5.59
C TYR A 63 3.26 -30.61 -6.00
N VAL A 64 2.05 -30.86 -6.51
CA VAL A 64 1.13 -29.82 -6.99
C VAL A 64 0.49 -29.06 -5.82
N ILE A 65 0.35 -29.69 -4.65
CA ILE A 65 -0.07 -29.02 -3.40
C ILE A 65 0.90 -27.88 -3.06
N TRP A 66 2.21 -28.13 -3.11
CA TRP A 66 3.22 -27.10 -2.82
C TRP A 66 3.20 -25.94 -3.83
N ILE A 67 2.85 -26.20 -5.10
CA ILE A 67 2.64 -25.14 -6.09
C ILE A 67 1.45 -24.26 -5.70
N GLY A 68 0.33 -24.86 -5.27
CA GLY A 68 -0.85 -24.14 -4.79
C GLY A 68 -0.58 -23.32 -3.53
N VAL A 69 0.23 -23.83 -2.60
CA VAL A 69 0.72 -23.07 -1.43
C VAL A 69 1.59 -21.89 -1.88
N GLY A 70 2.50 -22.10 -2.84
CA GLY A 70 3.34 -21.04 -3.41
C GLY A 70 2.54 -19.91 -4.06
N LEU A 71 1.48 -20.24 -4.79
CA LEU A 71 0.55 -19.26 -5.37
C LEU A 71 -0.14 -18.39 -4.29
N ASN A 72 -0.53 -18.98 -3.16
CA ASN A 72 -1.13 -18.23 -2.05
C ASN A 72 -0.11 -17.29 -1.37
N ILE A 73 1.15 -17.69 -1.27
CA ILE A 73 2.24 -16.82 -0.79
C ILE A 73 2.43 -15.65 -1.76
N LEU A 74 2.44 -15.91 -3.07
CA LEU A 74 2.53 -14.86 -4.09
C LEU A 74 1.35 -13.87 -3.98
N ALA A 75 0.12 -14.37 -3.79
CA ALA A 75 -1.03 -13.51 -3.55
C ALA A 75 -0.83 -12.61 -2.31
N SER A 76 -0.27 -13.16 -1.23
CA SER A 76 0.01 -12.38 -0.01
C SER A 76 1.01 -11.25 -0.25
N ILE A 77 2.02 -11.46 -1.11
CA ILE A 77 2.97 -10.41 -1.51
C ILE A 77 2.26 -9.31 -2.32
N ILE A 78 1.41 -9.69 -3.27
CA ILE A 78 0.63 -8.74 -4.08
C ILE A 78 -0.28 -7.87 -3.18
N ASN A 79 -0.90 -8.48 -2.17
CA ASN A 79 -1.70 -7.76 -1.18
C ASN A 79 -0.85 -6.78 -0.34
N ALA A 80 0.41 -7.12 -0.03
CA ALA A 80 1.31 -6.18 0.66
C ALA A 80 1.65 -4.96 -0.22
N PHE A 81 1.83 -5.15 -1.53
CA PHE A 81 2.01 -4.04 -2.48
C PHE A 81 0.74 -3.17 -2.61
N GLU A 82 -0.44 -3.79 -2.67
CA GLU A 82 -1.74 -3.09 -2.65
C GLU A 82 -1.85 -2.18 -1.42
N LYS A 83 -1.62 -2.72 -0.22
CA LYS A 83 -1.64 -1.94 1.03
C LYS A 83 -0.64 -0.80 1.03
N THR A 84 0.57 -1.03 0.49
CA THR A 84 1.60 0.01 0.38
C THR A 84 1.17 1.13 -0.56
N ASN A 85 0.63 0.79 -1.74
CA ASN A 85 0.10 1.77 -2.69
C ASN A 85 -1.08 2.55 -2.09
N SER A 86 -1.95 1.88 -1.35
CA SER A 86 -3.09 2.49 -0.66
C SER A 86 -2.63 3.46 0.44
N ALA A 87 -1.58 3.13 1.19
CA ALA A 87 -0.96 4.02 2.18
C ALA A 87 -0.36 5.27 1.53
N VAL A 88 0.42 5.11 0.46
CA VAL A 88 1.00 6.24 -0.29
C VAL A 88 -0.10 7.12 -0.89
N SER A 89 -1.19 6.54 -1.39
CA SER A 89 -2.36 7.29 -1.90
C SER A 89 -3.03 8.14 -0.82
N LYS A 90 -3.09 7.65 0.43
CA LYS A 90 -3.61 8.41 1.57
C LYS A 90 -2.67 9.53 1.99
N GLY A 91 -1.36 9.32 1.98
CA GLY A 91 -0.36 10.38 2.20
C GLY A 91 -0.53 11.52 1.20
N LEU A 92 -0.55 11.19 -0.10
CA LEU A 92 -0.82 12.14 -1.18
C LEU A 92 -2.15 12.91 -1.00
N LEU A 93 -3.18 12.28 -0.43
CA LEU A 93 -4.46 12.95 -0.13
C LEU A 93 -4.31 13.98 0.99
N LYS A 94 -3.58 13.65 2.07
CA LYS A 94 -3.27 14.58 3.16
C LYS A 94 -2.47 15.78 2.63
N ASP A 95 -1.48 15.54 1.77
CA ASP A 95 -0.67 16.60 1.16
C ASP A 95 -1.53 17.54 0.32
N ILE A 96 -2.43 17.00 -0.50
CA ILE A 96 -3.40 17.79 -1.28
C ILE A 96 -4.32 18.63 -0.37
N GLN A 97 -4.77 18.07 0.76
CA GLN A 97 -5.57 18.81 1.74
C GLN A 97 -4.77 19.93 2.40
N ALA A 98 -3.52 19.68 2.79
CA ALA A 98 -2.64 20.70 3.36
C ALA A 98 -2.33 21.83 2.36
N ILE A 99 -2.20 21.54 1.06
CA ILE A 99 -2.05 22.58 0.02
C ILE A 99 -3.32 23.43 -0.05
N LYS A 100 -4.50 22.79 -0.05
CA LYS A 100 -5.79 23.48 -0.08
C LYS A 100 -5.99 24.37 1.14
N ASP A 101 -5.61 23.90 2.32
CA ASP A 101 -5.80 24.60 3.59
C ASP A 101 -4.66 25.61 3.88
N GLY A 102 -3.68 25.72 2.97
CA GLY A 102 -2.58 26.68 3.03
C GLY A 102 -1.45 26.30 4.00
N THR A 103 -1.55 25.15 4.66
CA THR A 103 -0.62 24.63 5.69
C THR A 103 0.44 23.68 5.14
N PHE A 104 0.54 23.52 3.82
CA PHE A 104 1.54 22.64 3.20
C PHE A 104 2.96 23.06 3.57
N LEU A 105 3.64 22.16 4.29
CA LEU A 105 5.07 22.16 4.51
C LEU A 105 5.63 21.00 3.69
N ASP A 106 6.59 21.27 2.81
CA ASP A 106 7.31 20.26 2.02
C ASP A 106 8.29 19.48 2.91
N GLU A 107 7.76 18.86 3.97
CA GLU A 107 8.45 17.86 4.75
C GLU A 107 7.99 16.51 4.22
N GLY A 108 8.83 15.84 3.43
CA GLY A 108 8.57 14.55 2.81
C GLY A 108 8.24 13.48 3.86
N SER A 109 6.99 13.45 4.30
CA SER A 109 6.49 12.47 5.27
C SER A 109 6.03 11.25 4.51
N ILE A 110 7.00 10.40 4.17
CA ILE A 110 6.70 9.00 3.84
C ILE A 110 6.22 8.36 5.15
N GLU A 111 4.93 8.51 5.47
CA GLU A 111 4.27 7.71 6.49
C GLU A 111 4.34 6.24 6.03
N MET A 112 5.30 5.50 6.59
CA MET A 112 5.37 4.05 6.41
C MET A 112 4.09 3.42 6.95
N PRO A 113 3.51 2.43 6.26
CA PRO A 113 2.26 1.82 6.69
C PRO A 113 2.41 1.26 8.11
N GLU A 114 1.47 1.58 9.00
CA GLU A 114 1.41 0.99 10.34
C GLU A 114 1.32 -0.53 10.21
N MET A 115 2.40 -1.23 10.59
CA MET A 115 2.31 -2.65 10.88
C MET A 115 1.38 -2.80 12.08
N LYS A 116 0.15 -3.28 11.85
CA LYS A 116 -0.65 -3.80 12.94
C LYS A 116 0.18 -4.87 13.63
N LYS A 117 0.57 -4.62 14.89
CA LYS A 117 1.10 -5.66 15.77
C LYS A 117 -0.01 -6.70 15.89
N ASP A 118 0.15 -7.83 15.21
CA ASP A 118 -0.61 -9.04 15.54
C ASP A 118 -0.13 -9.50 16.91
N GLU A 119 -0.69 -8.87 17.96
CA GLU A 119 -0.64 -9.36 19.32
C GLU A 119 -1.60 -10.54 19.44
N LYS A 120 -1.13 -11.73 19.02
CA LYS A 120 -1.42 -12.98 19.72
C LYS A 120 -0.17 -13.85 19.64
N ALA A 121 0.67 -13.67 20.66
CA ALA A 121 1.69 -14.63 21.04
C ALA A 121 1.05 -16.02 21.15
N ALA A 122 1.61 -16.98 20.43
CA ALA A 122 1.34 -18.38 20.62
C ALA A 122 1.54 -18.74 22.11
N PRO A 123 0.62 -19.49 22.76
CA PRO A 123 0.99 -20.18 23.97
C PRO A 123 1.94 -21.31 23.56
N LEU A 124 3.20 -21.11 23.95
CA LEU A 124 4.26 -22.12 23.91
C LEU A 124 3.76 -23.37 24.64
N LEU A 125 3.56 -24.46 23.90
CA LEU A 125 3.41 -25.79 24.49
C LEU A 125 4.73 -26.16 25.16
N GLY A 126 4.71 -26.15 26.48
CA GLY A 126 5.78 -26.69 27.30
C GLY A 126 5.46 -26.54 28.78
N ASP A 127 4.86 -27.58 29.36
CA ASP A 127 5.32 -28.07 30.67
C ASP A 127 4.92 -29.54 30.83
N GLY A 128 5.91 -30.40 31.02
CA GLY A 128 5.71 -31.75 31.50
C GLY A 128 5.71 -31.73 33.03
N GLY A 129 4.69 -32.30 33.67
CA GLY A 129 4.62 -32.34 35.13
C GLY A 129 3.49 -33.21 35.67
N LYS A 130 3.79 -34.49 35.82
CA LYS A 130 3.23 -35.53 36.73
C LYS A 130 2.02 -35.17 37.63
N ALA A 131 1.01 -36.04 37.57
CA ALA A 131 0.44 -36.75 38.72
C ALA A 131 -0.14 -38.08 38.25
#